data_AF-A0ABD7MSL3-F1
#
_entry.id   AF-A0ABD7MSL3-F1
#
_cell.length_a   1.000
_cell.length_b   1.000
_cell.length_c   1.000
_cell.angle_alpha   90.00
_cell.angle_beta   90.00
_cell.angle_gamma   90.00
#
_symmetry.space_group_name_H-M   'P 1'
#
loop_
_entity.id
_entity.type
_entity.pdbx_description
1 polymer ?
#
loop_
_entity_poly.entity_id
_entity_poly.type
_entity_poly.pdbx_seq_one_letter_code
_entity_poly.pdbx_strand_id
1 'polypeptide(L)'
;MNHEHRNSRVEKIRHFASVEHLNPEAVAALVDDELSSVAAHRAKIHLVHCKECRDEVDRQRRAADRLRGSTHSEMRASSDLLAKLQGIAHSCPEGPNAEDMVVTPQTFLDKIDGMARNIRKTSQNLRNARMAALKHLDEPNSR
;
A
#
# COMPACT_ATOMS: atom_id res chain seq x y z
N MET A 1 44.66 36.89 -24.72
CA MET A 1 43.56 36.44 -25.60
C MET A 1 43.22 35.00 -25.28
N ASN A 2 41.92 34.72 -25.16
CA ASN A 2 41.24 33.42 -25.24
C ASN A 2 41.08 32.65 -23.92
N HIS A 3 40.03 33.08 -23.22
CA HIS A 3 39.35 32.41 -22.12
C HIS A 3 38.83 31.03 -22.51
N GLU A 4 38.98 30.11 -21.56
CA GLU A 4 38.40 28.78 -21.51
C GLU A 4 36.86 28.87 -21.52
N HIS A 5 36.21 28.45 -22.61
CA HIS A 5 34.77 28.18 -22.61
C HIS A 5 34.49 26.82 -21.96
N ARG A 6 34.53 26.80 -20.62
CA ARG A 6 34.02 25.69 -19.81
C ARG A 6 32.50 25.57 -20.00
N ASN A 7 32.13 24.57 -20.79
CA ASN A 7 30.91 23.76 -20.75
C ASN A 7 29.80 24.27 -19.79
N SER A 8 29.00 25.23 -20.27
CA SER A 8 27.76 25.71 -19.64
C SER A 8 26.62 24.68 -19.73
N ARG A 9 26.85 23.49 -19.18
CA ARG A 9 25.81 22.49 -18.87
C ARG A 9 25.57 22.39 -17.36
N VAL A 10 25.88 23.47 -16.64
CA VAL A 10 25.46 23.63 -15.24
C VAL A 10 23.96 23.82 -15.26
N GLU A 11 23.29 22.81 -14.73
CA GLU A 11 21.85 22.66 -14.54
C GLU A 11 21.10 23.99 -14.49
N LYS A 12 20.30 24.22 -15.53
CA LYS A 12 19.29 25.27 -15.54
C LYS A 12 18.25 24.87 -14.49
N ILE A 13 18.51 25.23 -13.23
CA ILE A 13 17.49 25.25 -12.19
C ILE A 13 16.39 26.11 -12.77
N ARG A 14 15.30 25.44 -13.17
CA ARG A 14 14.11 26.10 -13.68
C ARG A 14 13.63 26.95 -12.52
N HIS A 15 13.87 28.25 -12.58
CA HIS A 15 13.32 29.18 -11.61
C HIS A 15 11.82 29.21 -11.87
N PHE A 16 11.09 28.54 -10.99
CA PHE A 16 9.65 28.41 -11.06
C PHE A 16 9.04 29.74 -10.53
N ALA A 17 8.20 30.42 -11.31
CA ALA A 17 7.51 31.64 -10.87
C ALA A 17 6.55 31.38 -9.69
N SER A 18 6.07 32.40 -8.99
CA SER A 18 5.15 32.27 -7.84
C SER A 18 3.81 31.54 -8.14
N VAL A 19 3.46 31.38 -9.43
CA VAL A 19 2.33 30.55 -9.95
C VAL A 19 2.72 29.10 -10.27
N GLU A 20 3.99 28.74 -10.17
CA GLU A 20 4.52 27.41 -10.50
C GLU A 20 4.62 26.49 -9.27
N HIS A 21 4.39 27.00 -8.06
CA HIS A 21 4.35 26.20 -6.82
C HIS A 21 2.92 25.92 -6.36
N LEU A 22 2.74 24.88 -5.54
CA LEU A 22 1.46 24.63 -4.88
C LEU A 22 1.12 25.82 -3.96
N ASN A 23 -0.12 26.29 -4.06
CA ASN A 23 -0.67 27.24 -3.10
C ASN A 23 -0.55 26.65 -1.68
N PRO A 24 -0.15 27.42 -0.65
CA PRO A 24 -0.17 26.97 0.75
C PRO A 24 -1.44 26.20 1.16
N GLU A 25 -2.62 26.64 0.71
CA GLU A 25 -3.89 25.95 0.99
C GLU A 25 -3.95 24.56 0.34
N ALA A 26 -3.40 24.41 -0.86
CA ALA A 26 -3.30 23.12 -1.53
C ALA A 26 -2.27 22.20 -0.85
N VAL A 27 -1.24 22.76 -0.22
CA VAL A 27 -0.29 21.99 0.58
C VAL A 27 -0.99 21.48 1.85
N ALA A 28 -1.68 22.35 2.58
CA ALA A 28 -2.41 21.97 3.79
C ALA A 28 -3.44 20.88 3.49
N ALA A 29 -4.28 21.09 2.46
CA ALA A 29 -5.26 20.10 2.02
C ALA A 29 -4.63 18.78 1.55
N LEU A 30 -3.42 18.80 0.96
CA LEU A 30 -2.70 17.57 0.60
C LEU A 30 -2.19 16.81 1.84
N VAL A 31 -1.76 17.53 2.88
CA VAL A 31 -1.27 16.95 4.13
C VAL A 31 -2.40 16.33 4.95
N ASP A 32 -3.58 16.97 4.93
CA ASP A 32 -4.77 16.52 5.64
C ASP A 32 -5.64 15.53 4.84
N ASP A 33 -5.23 15.19 3.60
CA ASP A 33 -5.95 14.31 2.67
C ASP A 33 -7.34 14.80 2.23
N GLU A 34 -7.53 16.12 2.21
CA GLU A 34 -8.77 16.82 1.88
C GLU A 34 -8.85 17.29 0.41
N LEU A 35 -7.85 16.94 -0.41
CA LEU A 35 -7.89 17.19 -1.85
C LEU A 35 -8.79 16.17 -2.57
N SER A 36 -9.53 16.62 -3.58
CA SER A 36 -10.19 15.70 -4.51
C SER A 36 -9.14 14.80 -5.18
N SER A 37 -9.53 13.57 -5.54
CA SER A 37 -8.62 12.56 -6.12
C SER A 37 -7.78 13.10 -7.30
N VAL A 38 -8.41 13.88 -8.19
CA VAL A 38 -7.72 14.50 -9.33
C VAL A 38 -6.73 15.58 -8.89
N ALA A 39 -7.10 16.42 -7.92
CA ALA A 39 -6.21 17.44 -7.38
C ALA A 39 -5.02 16.83 -6.64
N ALA A 40 -5.26 15.81 -5.81
CA ALA A 40 -4.23 15.06 -5.11
C ALA A 40 -3.24 14.41 -6.09
N HIS A 41 -3.73 13.81 -7.19
CA HIS A 41 -2.87 13.23 -8.21
C HIS A 41 -1.95 14.28 -8.87
N ARG A 42 -2.51 15.43 -9.28
CA ARG A 42 -1.73 16.53 -9.86
C ARG A 42 -0.70 17.08 -8.88
N ALA A 43 -1.07 17.25 -7.60
CA ALA A 43 -0.17 17.70 -6.57
C ALA A 43 0.99 16.71 -6.36
N LYS A 44 0.70 15.40 -6.30
CA LYS A 44 1.74 14.35 -6.20
C LYS A 44 2.71 14.37 -7.39
N ILE A 45 2.21 14.55 -8.62
CA ILE A 45 3.08 14.72 -9.80
C ILE A 45 3.96 15.97 -9.66
N HIS A 46 3.41 17.08 -9.18
CA HIS A 46 4.18 18.30 -8.96
C HIS A 46 5.32 18.07 -7.95
N LEU A 47 5.08 17.35 -6.85
CA LEU A 47 6.12 17.04 -5.86
C LEU A 47 7.31 16.27 -6.44
N VAL A 48 7.10 15.42 -7.45
CA VAL A 48 8.17 14.69 -8.14
C VAL A 48 9.19 15.66 -8.74
N HIS A 49 8.71 16.78 -9.28
CA HIS A 49 9.52 17.73 -10.05
C HIS A 49 9.96 18.96 -9.26
N CYS A 50 9.29 19.27 -8.14
CA CYS A 50 9.57 20.45 -7.32
C CYS A 50 10.06 20.05 -5.92
N LYS A 51 11.34 20.29 -5.65
CA LYS A 51 11.94 20.06 -4.32
C LYS A 51 11.34 20.98 -3.25
N GLU A 52 11.09 22.24 -3.57
CA GLU A 52 10.59 23.23 -2.59
C GLU A 52 9.21 22.85 -2.05
N CYS A 53 8.28 22.47 -2.92
CA CYS A 53 6.95 22.01 -2.49
C CYS A 53 7.02 20.69 -1.72
N ARG A 54 7.99 19.82 -2.04
CA ARG A 54 8.23 18.60 -1.26
C ARG A 54 8.69 18.93 0.16
N ASP A 55 9.65 19.85 0.28
CA ASP A 55 10.17 20.27 1.58
C ASP A 55 9.09 20.99 2.42
N GLU A 56 8.19 21.75 1.77
CA GLU A 56 7.02 22.38 2.42
C GLU A 56 6.03 21.32 2.94
N VAL A 57 5.62 20.37 2.09
CA VAL A 57 4.74 19.26 2.49
C VAL A 57 5.32 18.50 3.69
N ASP A 58 6.62 18.21 3.65
CA ASP A 58 7.29 17.49 4.74
C ASP A 58 7.35 18.32 6.04
N ARG A 59 7.52 19.65 5.94
CA ARG A 59 7.44 20.55 7.11
C ARG A 59 6.04 20.56 7.71
N GLN A 60 5.00 20.64 6.88
CA GLN A 60 3.62 20.64 7.36
C GLN A 60 3.20 19.29 7.93
N ARG A 61 3.60 18.15 7.34
CA ARG A 61 3.39 16.81 7.92
C ARG A 61 3.98 16.69 9.31
N ARG A 62 5.23 17.11 9.49
CA ARG A 62 5.89 17.12 10.81
C ARG A 62 5.15 18.00 11.81
N ALA A 63 4.62 19.14 11.38
CA ALA A 63 3.81 19.99 12.24
C ALA A 63 2.49 19.30 12.65
N ALA A 64 1.78 18.70 11.70
CA ALA A 64 0.54 17.97 11.95
C ALA A 64 0.76 16.75 12.88
N ASP A 65 1.85 16.01 12.71
CA ASP A 65 2.21 14.88 13.57
C ASP A 65 2.49 15.32 15.01
N ARG A 66 3.17 16.45 15.20
CA ARG A 66 3.41 17.02 16.53
C ARG A 66 2.10 17.38 17.23
N LEU A 67 1.16 17.99 16.51
CA LEU A 67 -0.17 18.33 17.04
C LEU A 67 -0.97 17.08 17.41
N ARG A 68 -0.97 16.05 16.56
CA ARG A 68 -1.60 14.76 16.86
C ARG A 68 -0.98 14.13 18.12
N GLY A 69 0.35 14.12 18.21
CA GLY A 69 1.07 13.57 19.37
C GLY A 69 0.75 14.26 20.69
N SER A 70 0.57 15.59 20.70
CA SER A 70 0.20 16.32 21.92
C SER A 70 -1.24 16.10 22.37
N THR A 71 -2.18 15.86 21.45
CA THR A 71 -3.61 15.74 21.77
C THR A 71 -4.00 14.31 22.19
N HIS A 72 -3.20 13.30 21.81
CA HIS A 72 -3.48 11.89 22.07
C HIS A 72 -3.50 11.49 23.56
N SER A 73 -2.88 12.25 24.46
CA SER A 73 -2.88 11.93 25.90
C SER A 73 -4.24 12.19 26.57
N GLU A 74 -5.03 13.14 26.06
CA GLU A 74 -6.27 13.59 26.69
C GLU A 74 -7.52 12.96 26.08
N MET A 75 -7.44 12.46 24.84
CA MET A 75 -8.57 11.89 24.12
C MET A 75 -8.43 10.37 24.01
N ARG A 76 -9.22 9.62 24.79
CA ARG A 76 -9.29 8.16 24.74
C ARG A 76 -10.62 7.71 24.15
N ALA A 77 -10.59 6.69 23.30
CA ALA A 77 -11.81 6.04 22.82
C ALA A 77 -12.56 5.39 23.99
N SER A 78 -13.90 5.43 23.93
CA SER A 78 -14.75 4.74 24.91
C SER A 78 -14.50 3.23 24.89
N SER A 79 -14.54 2.59 26.07
CA SER A 79 -14.39 1.15 26.23
C SER A 79 -15.42 0.35 25.42
N ASP A 80 -16.65 0.85 25.29
CA ASP A 80 -17.71 0.22 24.50
C ASP A 80 -17.39 0.23 22.99
N LEU A 81 -16.81 1.32 22.47
CA LEU A 81 -16.35 1.38 21.08
C LEU A 81 -15.23 0.37 20.83
N LEU A 82 -14.28 0.29 21.75
CA LEU A 82 -13.18 -0.68 21.65
C LEU A 82 -13.69 -2.12 21.69
N ALA A 83 -14.64 -2.43 22.57
CA ALA A 83 -15.27 -3.76 22.63
C ALA A 83 -16.00 -4.11 21.32
N LYS A 84 -16.74 -3.16 20.74
CA LYS A 84 -17.42 -3.37 19.44
C LYS A 84 -16.44 -3.60 18.30
N LEU A 85 -15.36 -2.79 18.22
CA LEU A 85 -14.32 -2.95 17.19
C LEU A 85 -13.62 -4.31 17.30
N GLN A 86 -13.32 -4.77 18.53
CA GLN A 86 -12.79 -6.12 18.75
C GLN A 86 -13.79 -7.20 18.34
N GLY A 87 -15.09 -6.98 18.57
CA GLY A 87 -16.17 -7.87 18.13
C GLY A 87 -16.27 -8.02 16.60
N ILE A 88 -15.88 -7.01 15.81
CA ILE A 88 -15.89 -7.11 14.33
C ILE A 88 -15.00 -8.26 13.85
N ALA A 89 -13.81 -8.42 14.45
CA ALA A 89 -12.90 -9.51 14.09
C ALA A 89 -13.52 -10.90 14.29
N HIS A 90 -14.49 -11.03 15.20
CA HIS A 90 -15.18 -12.28 15.53
C HIS A 90 -16.52 -12.45 14.80
N SER A 91 -17.03 -11.40 14.16
CA SER A 91 -18.33 -11.39 13.47
C SER A 91 -18.20 -11.33 11.95
N CYS A 92 -16.99 -11.20 11.42
CA CYS A 92 -16.74 -11.50 10.02
C CYS A 92 -16.92 -13.01 9.81
N PRO A 93 -17.79 -13.46 8.89
CA PRO A 93 -17.69 -14.82 8.38
C PRO A 93 -16.28 -15.03 7.82
N GLU A 94 -15.79 -16.28 7.80
CA GLU A 94 -14.56 -16.62 7.08
C GLU A 94 -14.62 -15.96 5.71
N GLY A 95 -13.78 -14.94 5.52
CA GLY A 95 -13.67 -14.25 4.24
C GLY A 95 -13.30 -15.29 3.19
N PRO A 96 -13.63 -15.07 1.90
CA PRO A 96 -13.21 -15.97 0.84
C PRO A 96 -11.73 -16.28 1.03
N ASN A 97 -11.39 -17.56 1.14
CA ASN A 97 -10.00 -17.95 1.30
C ASN A 97 -9.21 -17.40 0.10
N ALA A 98 -7.89 -17.27 0.21
CA ALA A 98 -7.05 -16.80 -0.91
C ALA A 98 -7.22 -17.64 -2.20
N GLU A 99 -7.84 -18.81 -2.09
CA GLU A 99 -8.27 -19.68 -3.17
C GLU A 99 -9.66 -19.41 -3.77
N ASP A 100 -10.56 -18.77 -3.04
CA ASP A 100 -11.90 -18.37 -3.50
C ASP A 100 -11.89 -16.98 -4.15
N MET A 101 -10.82 -16.22 -3.94
CA MET A 101 -10.61 -14.96 -4.63
C MET A 101 -10.33 -15.20 -6.12
N VAL A 102 -11.26 -14.82 -6.99
CA VAL A 102 -11.03 -14.66 -8.43
C VAL A 102 -10.12 -13.44 -8.64
N VAL A 103 -8.82 -13.60 -8.38
CA VAL A 103 -7.82 -12.60 -8.73
C VAL A 103 -7.66 -12.64 -10.25
N THR A 104 -8.17 -11.61 -10.94
CA THR A 104 -7.79 -11.40 -12.34
C THR A 104 -6.30 -11.02 -12.34
N PRO A 105 -5.41 -11.82 -12.95
CA PRO A 105 -3.98 -11.55 -12.89
C PRO A 105 -3.68 -10.27 -13.68
N GLN A 106 -3.33 -9.20 -12.98
CA GLN A 106 -2.98 -7.91 -13.59
C GLN A 106 -1.49 -7.86 -13.94
N THR A 107 -0.67 -8.67 -13.27
CA THR A 107 0.78 -8.70 -13.47
C THR A 107 1.30 -10.11 -13.74
N PHE A 108 2.54 -10.16 -14.25
CA PHE A 108 3.21 -11.44 -14.55
C PHE A 108 3.51 -12.23 -13.27
N LEU A 109 3.79 -11.55 -12.17
CA LEU A 109 4.04 -12.17 -10.85
C LEU A 109 2.78 -12.86 -10.32
N ASP A 110 1.60 -12.29 -10.52
CA ASP A 110 0.32 -12.89 -10.11
C ASP A 110 0.08 -14.25 -10.80
N LYS A 111 0.54 -14.40 -12.05
CA LYS A 111 0.45 -15.65 -12.81
C LYS A 111 1.39 -16.72 -12.25
N ILE A 112 2.62 -16.35 -11.91
CA ILE A 112 3.61 -17.28 -11.32
C ILE A 112 3.12 -17.76 -9.97
N ASP A 113 2.63 -16.85 -9.13
CA ASP A 113 2.07 -17.20 -7.82
C ASP A 113 0.82 -18.08 -7.94
N GLY A 114 -0.05 -17.81 -8.93
CA GLY A 114 -1.18 -18.68 -9.26
C GLY A 114 -0.75 -20.10 -9.65
N MET A 115 0.29 -20.21 -10.49
CA MET A 115 0.81 -21.50 -10.93
C MET A 115 1.47 -22.28 -9.79
N ALA A 116 2.24 -21.62 -8.92
CA ALA A 116 2.83 -22.23 -7.73
C ALA A 116 1.77 -22.78 -6.77
N ARG A 117 0.66 -22.06 -6.58
CA ARG A 117 -0.48 -22.52 -5.76
C ARG A 117 -1.15 -23.76 -6.36
N ASN A 118 -1.36 -23.80 -7.68
CA ASN A 118 -1.93 -24.96 -8.35
C ASN A 118 -1.04 -26.20 -8.22
N ILE A 119 0.28 -26.04 -8.39
CA ILE A 119 1.24 -27.15 -8.20
C ILE A 119 1.17 -27.69 -6.77
N ARG A 120 1.12 -26.80 -5.76
CA ARG A 120 0.98 -27.22 -4.35
C ARG A 120 -0.32 -27.99 -4.12
N LYS A 121 -1.47 -27.50 -4.62
CA LYS A 121 -2.77 -28.20 -4.53
C LYS A 121 -2.73 -29.57 -5.19
N THR A 122 -2.19 -29.68 -6.41
CA THR A 122 -2.04 -30.97 -7.08
C THR A 122 -1.15 -31.92 -6.28
N SER A 123 -0.04 -31.43 -5.73
CA SER A 123 0.86 -32.26 -4.90
C SER A 123 0.19 -32.76 -3.61
N GLN A 124 -0.65 -31.94 -2.96
CA GLN A 124 -1.42 -32.32 -1.78
C GLN A 124 -2.51 -33.34 -2.12
N ASN A 125 -3.22 -33.15 -3.22
CA ASN A 125 -4.24 -34.09 -3.69
C ASN A 125 -3.64 -35.46 -3.99
N LEU A 126 -2.47 -35.52 -4.65
CA LEU A 126 -1.76 -36.77 -4.91
C LEU A 126 -1.30 -37.46 -3.61
N ARG A 127 -0.81 -36.68 -2.63
CA ARG A 127 -0.46 -37.20 -1.30
C ARG A 127 -1.67 -37.79 -0.58
N ASN A 128 -2.80 -37.07 -0.59
CA ASN A 128 -4.04 -37.52 0.04
C ASN A 128 -4.59 -38.79 -0.64
N ALA A 129 -4.57 -38.84 -1.97
CA ALA A 129 -4.98 -40.03 -2.73
C ALA A 129 -4.07 -41.24 -2.44
N ARG A 130 -2.75 -41.01 -2.34
CA ARG A 130 -1.80 -42.07 -1.96
C ARG A 130 -2.06 -42.58 -0.55
N MET A 131 -2.34 -41.69 0.40
CA MET A 131 -2.69 -42.08 1.77
C MET A 131 -4.01 -42.86 1.84
N ALA A 132 -5.01 -42.48 1.03
CA ALA A 132 -6.27 -43.21 0.93
C ALA A 132 -6.08 -44.62 0.34
N ALA A 133 -5.25 -44.76 -0.70
CA ALA A 133 -4.93 -46.05 -1.30
C ALA A 133 -4.17 -46.99 -0.34
N LEU A 134 -3.25 -46.44 0.47
CA LEU A 134 -2.54 -47.21 1.50
C LEU A 134 -3.48 -47.73 2.58
N LYS A 135 -4.50 -46.96 2.99
CA LYS A 135 -5.52 -47.41 3.96
C LYS A 135 -6.37 -48.57 3.44
N HIS A 136 -6.61 -48.67 2.13
CA HIS A 136 -7.37 -49.78 1.54
C HIS A 136 -6.58 -51.08 1.40
N LEU A 137 -5.24 -51.04 1.44
CA LEU A 137 -4.40 -52.24 1.43
C LEU A 137 -4.27 -52.89 2.81
N ASP A 138 -4.67 -52.18 3.88
CA ASP A 138 -4.62 -52.62 5.27
C ASP A 138 -5.95 -53.23 5.75
N GLU A 139 -6.94 -53.41 4.86
CA GLU A 139 -8.16 -54.20 5.12
C GLU A 139 -7.91 -55.67 4.72
N PRO A 140 -7.60 -56.58 5.66
CA PRO A 140 -7.41 -57.99 5.35
C PRO A 140 -8.73 -58.61 4.89
N ASN A 141 -8.65 -59.28 3.74
CA ASN A 141 -9.64 -60.21 3.19
C ASN A 141 -10.10 -61.22 4.26
N SER A 142 -11.16 -60.88 5.00
CA SER A 142 -11.83 -61.79 5.92
C SER A 142 -12.85 -62.62 5.14
N ARG A 143 -12.39 -63.78 4.66
CA ARG A 143 -13.26 -64.95 4.42
C ARG A 143 -13.27 -65.83 5.66
#